data_AF-A0A0D2IXZ9-F1
#
_entry.id   AF-A0A0D2IXZ9-F1
#
_cell.length_a   1.000
_cell.length_b   1.000
_cell.length_c   1.000
_cell.angle_alpha   90.00
_cell.angle_beta   90.00
_cell.angle_gamma   90.00
#
_symmetry.space_group_name_H-M   'P 1'
#
loop_
_entity.id
_entity.type
_entity.pdbx_description
1 polymer ?
#
loop_
_entity_poly.entity_id
_entity_poly.type
_entity_poly.pdbx_seq_one_letter_code
_entity_poly.pdbx_strand_id
1 'polypeptide(L)'
;MRTLLVLSDPGGSSSGGSGAERYCGWVDGGRGELTVGDFYSNDTVKSVFLDYIAALLSHTNAITGEEYRFDPAILGWQLGMGPLDPGHPGSNRLKGWVKQIAAYVRQRAPHHLISAGADGTFGPSSPHHRRRNGERLPPRSPLHPLAVPPGMVHDAVCTGSDFYVHSSPWEVDLASFELDPAGRLACGDGCRLQWAREAFSAHLQYASRSRSSPAALAPGSGPG
;
A
#
# COMPACT_ATOMS: atom_id res chain seq x y z
N MET A 1 -15.86 9.25 -17.41
CA MET A 1 -15.34 8.39 -16.32
C MET A 1 -13.90 8.82 -16.05
N ARG A 2 -13.43 8.79 -14.79
CA ARG A 2 -12.02 9.03 -14.45
C ARG A 2 -11.46 7.80 -13.74
N THR A 3 -10.18 7.51 -13.94
CA THR A 3 -9.55 6.26 -13.46
C THR A 3 -8.40 6.52 -12.52
N LEU A 4 -8.35 5.80 -11.38
CA LEU A 4 -7.17 5.74 -10.51
C LEU A 4 -6.36 4.50 -10.88
N LEU A 5 -5.10 4.65 -11.27
CA LEU A 5 -4.23 3.53 -11.65
C LEU A 5 -3.36 3.12 -10.46
N VAL A 6 -3.32 1.81 -10.16
CA VAL A 6 -2.49 1.25 -9.07
C VAL A 6 -1.16 0.79 -9.65
N LEU A 7 -0.05 1.26 -9.06
CA LEU A 7 1.30 1.04 -9.59
C LEU A 7 1.94 -0.28 -9.14
N SER A 8 1.45 -0.89 -8.06
CA SER A 8 1.97 -2.17 -7.56
C SER A 8 0.92 -2.93 -6.77
N ASP A 9 0.87 -4.24 -6.96
CA ASP A 9 0.08 -5.18 -6.17
C ASP A 9 0.70 -5.43 -4.78
N PRO A 10 -0.06 -5.98 -3.81
CA PRO A 10 0.52 -6.48 -2.59
C PRO A 10 1.51 -7.62 -2.92
N GLY A 11 2.63 -7.66 -2.19
CA GLY A 11 3.51 -8.83 -2.16
C GLY A 11 2.93 -9.95 -1.29
N GLY A 12 3.31 -11.21 -1.56
CA GLY A 12 2.94 -12.35 -0.71
C GLY A 12 1.75 -13.21 -1.17
N SER A 13 1.39 -13.21 -2.46
CA SER A 13 0.44 -14.18 -3.02
C SER A 13 1.12 -15.56 -3.17
N SER A 14 0.43 -16.62 -2.73
CA SER A 14 0.91 -18.01 -2.65
C SER A 14 1.21 -18.70 -4.00
N SER A 15 1.15 -17.99 -5.12
CA SER A 15 1.42 -18.53 -6.45
C SER A 15 2.32 -17.59 -7.26
N GLY A 16 3.62 -17.60 -7.00
CA GLY A 16 4.64 -17.09 -7.92
C GLY A 16 5.13 -15.65 -7.74
N GLY A 17 4.79 -14.98 -6.62
CA GLY A 17 5.31 -13.66 -6.25
C GLY A 17 4.76 -12.52 -7.13
N SER A 18 3.93 -11.65 -6.54
CA SER A 18 3.43 -10.41 -7.16
C SER A 18 4.02 -9.18 -6.47
N GLY A 19 3.90 -8.01 -7.12
CA GLY A 19 4.28 -6.73 -6.52
C GLY A 19 5.69 -6.73 -5.95
N ALA A 20 5.83 -6.25 -4.71
CA ALA A 20 7.11 -6.08 -4.01
C ALA A 20 8.03 -7.32 -4.04
N GLU A 21 7.46 -8.51 -3.84
CA GLU A 21 8.21 -9.77 -3.83
C GLU A 21 8.85 -10.07 -5.20
N ARG A 22 8.15 -9.72 -6.29
CA ARG A 22 8.64 -9.96 -7.64
C ARG A 22 9.80 -9.05 -8.01
N TYR A 23 9.74 -7.78 -7.61
CA TYR A 23 10.83 -6.82 -7.82
C TYR A 23 12.10 -7.25 -7.06
N CYS A 24 11.96 -7.75 -5.84
CA CYS A 24 13.07 -8.32 -5.09
C CYS A 24 13.68 -9.54 -5.81
N GLY A 25 12.83 -10.47 -6.27
CA GLY A 25 13.25 -11.64 -7.03
C GLY A 25 13.95 -11.33 -8.36
N TRP A 26 13.59 -10.24 -9.04
CA TRP A 26 14.30 -9.80 -10.25
C TRP A 26 15.71 -9.27 -9.94
N VAL A 27 15.87 -8.52 -8.85
CA VAL A 27 17.16 -7.93 -8.48
C VAL A 27 18.12 -8.99 -7.93
N ASP A 28 17.64 -9.94 -7.14
CA ASP A 28 18.48 -11.01 -6.60
C ASP A 28 18.60 -12.23 -7.53
N GLY A 29 17.97 -12.21 -8.70
CA GLY A 29 17.99 -13.32 -9.65
C GLY A 29 17.31 -14.59 -9.15
N GLY A 30 16.35 -14.48 -8.23
CA GLY A 30 15.62 -15.59 -7.64
C GLY A 30 16.38 -16.33 -6.55
N ARG A 31 17.44 -15.72 -5.97
CA ARG A 31 18.23 -16.34 -4.90
C ARG A 31 17.51 -16.36 -3.54
N GLY A 32 16.47 -15.54 -3.37
CA GLY A 32 15.73 -15.42 -2.11
C GLY A 32 16.53 -14.70 -1.02
N GLU A 33 17.46 -13.83 -1.43
CA GLU A 33 18.29 -13.01 -0.53
C GLU A 33 17.57 -11.72 -0.13
N LEU A 34 16.66 -11.24 -0.99
CA LEU A 34 15.88 -10.04 -0.74
C LEU A 34 14.46 -10.40 -0.32
N THR A 35 13.96 -9.68 0.69
CA THR A 35 12.63 -9.84 1.27
C THR A 35 11.68 -8.74 0.81
N VAL A 36 10.38 -8.85 1.12
CA VAL A 36 9.40 -7.78 0.86
C VAL A 36 9.81 -6.45 1.51
N GLY A 37 10.47 -6.48 2.67
CA GLY A 37 10.98 -5.27 3.32
C GLY A 37 12.03 -4.53 2.48
N ASP A 38 12.83 -5.28 1.71
CA ASP A 38 13.88 -4.72 0.85
C ASP A 38 13.31 -3.95 -0.33
N PHE A 39 12.09 -4.22 -0.77
CA PHE A 39 11.40 -3.38 -1.76
C PHE A 39 11.28 -1.92 -1.30
N TYR A 40 11.14 -1.68 0.00
CA TYR A 40 10.99 -0.33 0.55
C TYR A 40 12.33 0.34 0.91
N SER A 41 13.42 -0.42 1.09
CA SER A 41 14.72 0.11 1.53
C SER A 41 15.88 -0.05 0.56
N ASN A 42 15.89 -1.08 -0.29
CA ASN A 42 17.00 -1.34 -1.20
C ASN A 42 16.92 -0.41 -2.42
N ASP A 43 17.96 0.39 -2.65
CA ASP A 43 17.97 1.38 -3.73
C ASP A 43 17.93 0.76 -5.13
N THR A 44 18.53 -0.41 -5.33
CA THR A 44 18.47 -1.15 -6.60
C THR A 44 17.06 -1.67 -6.88
N VAL A 45 16.37 -2.19 -5.87
CA VAL A 45 14.98 -2.65 -6.04
C VAL A 45 14.05 -1.46 -6.35
N LYS A 46 14.21 -0.36 -5.61
CA LYS A 46 13.46 0.88 -5.88
C LYS A 46 13.76 1.44 -7.26
N SER A 47 15.00 1.40 -7.74
CA SER A 47 15.33 1.93 -9.07
C SER A 47 14.61 1.17 -10.18
N VAL A 48 14.55 -0.17 -10.09
CA VAL A 48 13.81 -1.00 -11.05
C VAL A 48 12.31 -0.65 -11.04
N PHE A 49 11.73 -0.36 -9.87
CA PHE A 49 10.35 0.10 -9.77
C PHE A 49 10.15 1.51 -10.35
N LEU A 50 11.09 2.43 -10.11
CA LEU A 50 11.06 3.78 -10.68
C LEU A 50 11.16 3.77 -12.22
N ASP A 51 11.94 2.87 -12.80
CA ASP A 51 12.04 2.69 -14.26
C ASP A 51 10.69 2.25 -14.84
N TYR A 52 10.01 1.31 -14.18
CA TYR A 52 8.65 0.92 -14.54
C TYR A 52 7.67 2.10 -14.48
N ILE A 53 7.70 2.89 -13.41
CA ILE A 53 6.86 4.09 -13.26
C ILE A 53 7.16 5.09 -14.38
N ALA A 54 8.43 5.33 -14.69
CA ALA A 54 8.82 6.23 -15.76
C ALA A 54 8.24 5.81 -17.11
N ALA A 55 8.38 4.53 -17.45
CA ALA A 55 7.86 3.96 -18.69
C ALA A 55 6.33 4.07 -18.77
N LEU A 56 5.62 3.81 -17.67
CA LEU A 56 4.16 3.91 -17.61
C LEU A 56 3.69 5.37 -17.75
N LEU A 57 4.31 6.31 -17.05
CA LEU A 57 3.94 7.73 -17.10
C LEU A 57 4.17 8.34 -18.49
N SER A 58 5.22 7.91 -19.19
CA SER A 58 5.52 8.35 -20.55
C SER A 58 4.84 7.53 -21.65
N HIS A 59 4.00 6.56 -21.29
CA HIS A 59 3.30 5.77 -22.28
C HIS A 59 2.27 6.64 -23.00
N THR A 60 2.35 6.68 -24.33
CA THR A 60 1.37 7.37 -25.16
C THR A 60 0.17 6.48 -25.41
N ASN A 61 -0.99 6.92 -24.94
CA ASN A 61 -2.26 6.28 -25.23
C ASN A 61 -2.47 6.25 -26.75
N ALA A 62 -2.52 5.05 -27.34
CA ALA A 62 -2.63 4.89 -28.79
C ALA A 62 -3.94 5.42 -29.39
N ILE A 63 -4.97 5.64 -28.58
CA ILE A 63 -6.27 6.15 -29.02
C ILE A 63 -6.31 7.67 -29.00
N THR A 64 -5.82 8.29 -27.92
CA THR A 64 -5.88 9.76 -27.75
C THR A 64 -4.62 10.47 -28.25
N GLY A 65 -3.48 9.76 -28.34
CA GLY A 65 -2.18 10.34 -28.65
C GLY A 65 -1.51 11.07 -27.48
N GLU A 66 -2.15 11.10 -26.31
CA GLU A 66 -1.62 11.77 -25.11
C GLU A 66 -0.78 10.81 -24.27
N GLU A 67 0.30 11.32 -23.68
CA GLU A 67 1.03 10.56 -22.65
C GLU A 67 0.19 10.43 -21.38
N TYR A 68 0.28 9.29 -20.70
CA TYR A 68 -0.47 9.03 -19.47
C TYR A 68 -0.23 10.05 -18.36
N ARG A 69 0.93 10.71 -18.30
CA ARG A 69 1.18 11.82 -17.35
C ARG A 69 0.37 13.09 -17.62
N PHE A 70 -0.24 13.21 -18.79
CA PHE A 70 -1.05 14.36 -19.22
C PHE A 70 -2.50 13.99 -19.56
N ASP A 71 -2.84 12.71 -19.61
CA ASP A 71 -4.19 12.24 -19.99
C ASP A 71 -5.24 12.54 -18.90
N PRO A 72 -6.21 13.44 -19.15
CA PRO A 72 -7.21 13.86 -18.16
C PRO A 72 -8.23 12.75 -17.81
N ALA A 73 -8.24 11.63 -18.54
CA ALA A 73 -9.02 10.46 -18.16
C ALA A 73 -8.44 9.77 -16.90
N ILE A 74 -7.16 9.98 -16.61
CA ILE A 74 -6.51 9.48 -15.40
C ILE A 74 -6.73 10.48 -14.26
N LEU A 75 -7.43 10.06 -13.22
CA LEU A 75 -7.64 10.85 -12.01
C LEU A 75 -6.34 10.98 -11.21
N GLY A 76 -5.57 9.90 -11.14
CA GLY A 76 -4.43 9.81 -10.24
C GLY A 76 -3.75 8.45 -10.22
N TRP A 77 -2.77 8.36 -9.33
CA TRP A 77 -1.88 7.22 -9.15
C TRP A 77 -1.93 6.74 -7.71
N GLN A 78 -2.16 5.45 -7.51
CA GLN A 78 -2.01 4.80 -6.21
C GLN A 78 -0.66 4.06 -6.19
N LEU A 79 0.21 4.40 -5.23
CA LEU A 79 1.61 3.93 -5.22
C LEU A 79 1.74 2.41 -5.05
N GLY A 80 0.88 1.82 -4.25
CA GLY A 80 0.77 0.37 -4.11
C GLY A 80 -0.57 -0.01 -3.50
N MET A 81 -1.02 -1.24 -3.71
CA MET A 81 -2.21 -1.77 -3.04
C MET A 81 -1.82 -2.36 -1.69
N GLY A 82 -2.08 -1.62 -0.62
CA GLY A 82 -1.80 -2.03 0.75
C GLY A 82 -0.31 -2.33 0.97
N PRO A 83 0.62 -1.37 0.79
CA PRO A 83 2.03 -1.63 1.03
C PRO A 83 2.27 -1.92 2.52
N LEU A 84 2.92 -3.05 2.80
CA LEU A 84 3.21 -3.55 4.15
C LEU A 84 4.70 -3.82 4.30
N ASP A 85 5.25 -3.50 5.47
CA ASP A 85 6.61 -3.86 5.88
C ASP A 85 6.55 -4.71 7.16
N PRO A 86 6.21 -6.01 7.03
CA PRO A 86 5.85 -6.85 8.16
C PRO A 86 6.99 -6.97 9.18
N GLY A 87 6.64 -6.86 10.46
CA GLY A 87 7.61 -6.98 11.56
C GLY A 87 8.26 -5.66 11.98
N HIS A 88 7.94 -4.55 11.29
CA HIS A 88 8.51 -3.22 11.56
C HIS A 88 7.41 -2.20 11.91
N PRO A 89 6.96 -2.09 13.18
CA PRO A 89 5.88 -1.19 13.57
C PRO A 89 6.13 0.27 13.19
N GLY A 90 5.23 0.88 12.43
CA GLY A 90 5.37 2.27 11.96
C GLY A 90 6.61 2.46 11.09
N SER A 91 6.82 1.54 10.14
CA SER A 91 8.06 1.42 9.40
C SER A 91 8.53 2.73 8.77
N ASN A 92 9.72 3.17 9.19
CA ASN A 92 10.40 4.30 8.58
C ASN A 92 10.83 4.01 7.12
N ARG A 93 11.06 2.74 6.76
CA ARG A 93 11.39 2.33 5.40
C ARG A 93 10.18 2.58 4.50
N LEU A 94 9.01 2.10 4.91
CA LEU A 94 7.76 2.29 4.17
C LEU A 94 7.40 3.78 4.07
N LYS A 95 7.52 4.54 5.17
CA LYS A 95 7.35 6.01 5.13
C LYS A 95 8.31 6.69 4.15
N GLY A 96 9.58 6.30 4.18
CA GLY A 96 10.60 6.82 3.27
C GLY A 96 10.30 6.48 1.80
N TRP A 97 9.88 5.25 1.55
CA TRP A 97 9.45 4.78 0.23
C TRP A 97 8.24 5.58 -0.28
N VAL A 98 7.17 5.74 0.51
CA VAL A 98 6.00 6.53 0.10
C VAL A 98 6.40 7.95 -0.28
N LYS A 99 7.22 8.61 0.56
CA LYS A 99 7.71 9.96 0.26
C LYS A 99 8.52 10.00 -1.04
N GLN A 100 9.43 9.05 -1.24
CA GLN A 100 10.29 9.00 -2.41
C GLN A 100 9.49 8.76 -3.69
N ILE A 101 8.62 7.75 -3.71
CA ILE A 101 7.83 7.41 -4.91
C ILE A 101 6.78 8.49 -5.20
N ALA A 102 6.12 9.05 -4.17
CA ALA A 102 5.18 10.16 -4.36
C ALA A 102 5.85 11.39 -4.98
N ALA A 103 7.04 11.77 -4.49
CA ALA A 103 7.83 12.86 -5.07
C ALA A 103 8.22 12.59 -6.53
N TYR A 104 8.61 11.36 -6.85
CA TYR A 104 8.97 10.96 -8.21
C TYR A 104 7.79 11.09 -9.18
N VAL A 105 6.60 10.61 -8.77
CA VAL A 105 5.36 10.72 -9.55
C VAL A 105 4.94 12.18 -9.68
N ARG A 106 4.93 12.97 -8.59
CA ARG A 106 4.57 14.39 -8.60
C ARG A 106 5.41 15.19 -9.59
N GLN A 107 6.70 14.92 -9.66
CA GLN A 107 7.61 15.61 -10.59
C GLN A 107 7.25 15.34 -12.07
N ARG A 108 6.70 14.16 -12.39
CA ARG A 108 6.45 13.71 -13.76
C ARG A 108 5.00 13.86 -14.21
N ALA A 109 4.06 13.72 -13.30
CA ALA A 109 2.62 13.85 -13.53
C ALA A 109 2.02 14.90 -12.56
N PRO A 110 2.42 16.18 -12.69
CA PRO A 110 2.12 17.21 -11.69
C PRO A 110 0.62 17.52 -11.53
N HIS A 111 -0.19 17.18 -12.54
CA HIS A 111 -1.63 17.47 -12.57
C HIS A 111 -2.52 16.32 -12.09
N HIS A 112 -1.95 15.15 -11.81
CA HIS A 112 -2.70 13.97 -11.35
C HIS A 112 -2.65 13.86 -9.83
N LEU A 113 -3.70 13.26 -9.24
CA LEU A 113 -3.75 12.99 -7.81
C LEU A 113 -2.80 11.84 -7.45
N ILE A 114 -2.29 11.82 -6.22
CA ILE A 114 -1.45 10.75 -5.69
C ILE A 114 -2.06 10.20 -4.40
N SER A 115 -2.20 8.88 -4.32
CA SER A 115 -2.56 8.15 -3.10
C SER A 115 -1.46 7.17 -2.72
N ALA A 116 -1.18 7.01 -1.42
CA ALA A 116 -0.28 5.98 -0.94
C ALA A 116 -0.87 4.56 -1.08
N GLY A 117 -2.19 4.41 -1.07
CA GLY A 117 -2.86 3.10 -1.13
C GLY A 117 -2.76 2.30 0.16
N ALA A 118 -2.86 2.97 1.31
CA ALA A 118 -2.68 2.33 2.61
C ALA A 118 -3.71 1.21 2.86
N ASP A 119 -3.35 0.24 3.69
CA ASP A 119 -4.23 -0.84 4.13
C ASP A 119 -5.25 -0.39 5.21
N GLY A 120 -5.11 0.81 5.77
CA GLY A 120 -5.94 1.30 6.87
C GLY A 120 -5.55 0.79 8.26
N THR A 121 -4.35 0.23 8.44
CA THR A 121 -3.86 -0.14 9.77
C THR A 121 -3.49 1.09 10.58
N PHE A 122 -4.05 1.22 11.79
CA PHE A 122 -3.63 2.23 12.76
C PHE A 122 -2.32 1.80 13.43
N GLY A 123 -1.25 2.56 13.18
CA GLY A 123 0.07 2.33 13.74
C GLY A 123 0.33 3.09 15.06
N PRO A 124 1.60 3.19 15.49
CA PRO A 124 2.01 3.91 16.70
C PRO A 124 1.56 5.38 16.74
N SER A 125 1.36 6.04 15.60
CA SER A 125 0.88 7.43 15.53
C SER A 125 -0.59 7.59 15.96
N SER A 126 -1.33 6.49 15.99
CA SER A 126 -2.78 6.48 16.20
C SER A 126 -3.18 5.53 17.34
N PRO A 127 -2.60 5.68 18.55
CA PRO A 127 -2.69 4.68 19.61
C PRO A 127 -4.13 4.45 20.09
N HIS A 128 -4.98 5.47 20.07
CA HIS A 128 -6.39 5.40 20.48
C HIS A 128 -7.26 4.60 19.51
N HIS A 129 -6.80 4.38 18.28
CA HIS A 129 -7.54 3.66 17.25
C HIS A 129 -7.00 2.25 16.99
N ARG A 130 -5.85 1.87 17.56
CA ARG A 130 -5.25 0.52 17.39
C ARG A 130 -6.19 -0.65 17.72
N ARG A 131 -7.12 -0.48 18.68
CA ARG A 131 -8.15 -1.50 19.00
C ARG A 131 -9.06 -1.82 17.82
N ARG A 132 -9.10 -0.96 16.80
CA ARG A 132 -9.93 -1.08 15.61
C ARG A 132 -9.21 -1.74 14.43
N ASN A 133 -7.97 -2.21 14.59
CA ASN A 133 -7.29 -2.93 13.52
C ASN A 133 -7.90 -4.32 13.21
N GLY A 134 -8.73 -4.85 14.11
CA GLY A 134 -9.28 -6.21 14.02
C GLY A 134 -8.28 -7.27 14.51
N GLU A 135 -8.58 -8.54 14.24
CA GLU A 135 -7.78 -9.69 14.66
C GLU A 135 -6.67 -10.06 13.66
N ARG A 136 -6.58 -9.36 12.51
CA ARG A 136 -5.55 -9.60 11.49
C ARG A 136 -4.18 -9.14 11.99
N LEU A 137 -3.55 -9.99 12.81
CA LEU A 137 -2.11 -10.20 12.74
C LEU A 137 -1.81 -10.77 11.33
N PRO A 138 -0.64 -10.48 10.72
CA PRO A 138 -0.34 -10.92 9.37
C PRO A 138 -0.47 -12.45 9.25
N PRO A 139 -0.83 -12.95 8.06
CA PRO A 139 -1.14 -14.37 7.88
C PRO A 139 0.05 -15.24 8.31
N ARG A 140 -0.18 -16.15 9.27
CA ARG A 140 0.69 -17.31 9.48
C ARG A 140 0.69 -18.14 8.19
N SER A 141 1.86 -18.39 7.60
CA SER A 141 1.94 -19.28 6.45
C SER A 141 1.56 -20.72 6.84
N PRO A 142 0.88 -21.49 5.98
CA PRO A 142 0.74 -22.94 6.14
C PRO A 142 2.08 -23.69 6.06
N LEU A 143 3.16 -23.03 5.63
CA LEU A 143 4.50 -23.58 5.58
C LEU A 143 5.29 -23.21 6.85
N HIS A 144 5.13 -24.01 7.92
CA HIS A 144 6.21 -24.20 8.88
C HIS A 144 6.24 -25.68 9.28
N PRO A 145 7.39 -26.37 9.07
CA PRO A 145 8.40 -26.38 10.13
C PRO A 145 9.86 -26.28 9.64
N LEU A 146 10.22 -25.35 8.75
CA LEU A 146 11.62 -25.15 8.36
C LEU A 146 12.03 -23.67 8.48
N ALA A 147 13.11 -23.44 9.24
CA ALA A 147 13.65 -22.16 9.66
C ALA A 147 13.62 -21.06 8.58
N VAL A 148 12.81 -20.02 8.80
CA VAL A 148 12.72 -18.85 7.92
C VAL A 148 13.59 -17.71 8.49
N PRO A 149 14.41 -17.03 7.66
CA PRO A 149 15.19 -15.87 8.09
C PRO A 149 14.30 -14.69 8.55
N PRO A 150 14.77 -13.84 9.48
CA PRO A 150 14.04 -12.64 9.90
C PRO A 150 13.72 -11.72 8.71
N GLY A 151 12.48 -11.25 8.60
CA GLY A 151 12.05 -10.31 7.54
C GLY A 151 11.07 -10.87 6.50
N MET A 152 10.68 -12.14 6.61
CA MET A 152 9.55 -12.68 5.85
C MET A 152 8.21 -12.43 6.57
N VAL A 153 7.13 -12.31 5.78
CA VAL A 153 5.76 -11.94 6.18
C VAL A 153 5.18 -12.81 7.31
N HIS A 154 5.75 -13.99 7.54
CA HIS A 154 5.08 -15.14 8.14
C HIS A 154 5.09 -15.23 9.67
N ASP A 155 5.84 -14.37 10.38
CA ASP A 155 5.84 -14.29 11.86
C ASP A 155 5.73 -12.85 12.40
N ALA A 156 5.35 -11.92 11.54
CA ALA A 156 5.34 -10.52 11.90
C ALA A 156 4.27 -10.21 12.97
N VAL A 157 4.64 -9.50 14.03
CA VAL A 157 3.71 -9.08 15.10
C VAL A 157 2.85 -7.89 14.66
N CYS A 158 3.18 -7.27 13.53
CA CYS A 158 2.44 -6.17 12.93
C CYS A 158 2.70 -6.09 11.42
N THR A 159 1.82 -5.41 10.68
CA THR A 159 1.96 -5.18 9.24
C THR A 159 3.01 -4.11 8.88
N GLY A 160 3.50 -3.37 9.87
CA GLY A 160 4.38 -2.22 9.72
C GLY A 160 3.74 -0.97 9.14
N SER A 161 2.46 -1.04 8.74
CA SER A 161 1.69 0.08 8.24
C SER A 161 1.24 1.03 9.36
N ASP A 162 1.17 2.32 9.04
CA ASP A 162 0.61 3.37 9.87
C ASP A 162 -0.14 4.35 8.95
N PHE A 163 -1.48 4.23 8.93
CA PHE A 163 -2.36 4.97 8.03
C PHE A 163 -2.08 6.48 8.02
N TYR A 164 -1.97 7.09 9.21
CA TYR A 164 -1.78 8.54 9.30
C TYR A 164 -0.41 8.94 8.77
N VAL A 165 0.65 8.23 9.16
CA VAL A 165 2.02 8.55 8.74
C VAL A 165 2.20 8.38 7.23
N HIS A 166 1.61 7.35 6.64
CA HIS A 166 1.75 7.04 5.21
C HIS A 166 0.84 7.91 4.32
N SER A 167 -0.24 8.48 4.87
CA SER A 167 -1.11 9.42 4.15
C SER A 167 -0.74 10.88 4.34
N SER A 168 0.24 11.20 5.20
CA SER A 168 0.65 12.59 5.51
C SER A 168 1.80 13.20 4.68
N PRO A 169 2.57 12.50 3.81
CA PRO A 169 3.55 13.16 2.95
C PRO A 169 2.88 14.23 2.08
N TRP A 170 3.58 15.35 1.82
CA TRP A 170 2.96 16.50 1.17
C TRP A 170 2.50 16.20 -0.27
N GLU A 171 3.19 15.26 -0.92
CA GLU A 171 2.90 14.85 -2.29
C GLU A 171 1.64 13.99 -2.42
N VAL A 172 1.14 13.41 -1.32
CA VAL A 172 -0.06 12.57 -1.28
C VAL A 172 -1.30 13.47 -1.16
N ASP A 173 -2.16 13.43 -2.17
CA ASP A 173 -3.38 14.25 -2.24
C ASP A 173 -4.62 13.51 -1.78
N LEU A 174 -4.59 12.17 -1.72
CA LEU A 174 -5.75 11.37 -1.39
C LEU A 174 -5.38 10.31 -0.37
N ALA A 175 -6.01 10.35 0.80
CA ALA A 175 -5.89 9.28 1.76
C ALA A 175 -6.83 8.14 1.34
N SER A 176 -6.30 6.95 1.07
CA SER A 176 -7.11 5.76 0.82
C SER A 176 -6.82 4.66 1.84
N PHE A 177 -7.84 3.85 2.11
CA PHE A 177 -7.75 2.68 2.96
C PHE A 177 -8.70 1.58 2.48
N GLU A 178 -8.38 0.35 2.86
CA GLU A 178 -9.20 -0.84 2.58
C GLU A 178 -10.13 -1.14 3.75
N LEU A 179 -11.40 -1.44 3.45
CA LEU A 179 -12.40 -1.83 4.44
C LEU A 179 -12.87 -3.26 4.16
N ASP A 180 -12.23 -4.22 4.84
CA ASP A 180 -12.58 -5.64 4.79
C ASP A 180 -12.90 -6.18 6.20
N PRO A 181 -14.15 -6.04 6.67
CA PRO A 181 -14.55 -6.57 7.98
C PRO A 181 -14.52 -8.10 8.04
N ALA A 182 -14.75 -8.78 6.91
CA ALA A 182 -14.83 -10.24 6.86
C ALA A 182 -13.45 -10.88 7.04
N GLY A 183 -12.41 -10.32 6.39
CA GLY A 183 -11.03 -10.76 6.57
C GLY A 183 -10.37 -10.28 7.86
N ARG A 184 -11.01 -9.39 8.64
CA ARG A 184 -10.46 -8.84 9.89
C ARG A 184 -11.14 -9.30 11.16
N LEU A 185 -12.36 -9.84 11.09
CA LEU A 185 -13.17 -10.16 12.26
C LEU A 185 -13.85 -11.53 12.16
N ALA A 186 -13.63 -12.36 13.16
CA ALA A 186 -14.38 -13.59 13.40
C ALA A 186 -15.69 -13.31 14.18
N CYS A 187 -16.58 -12.48 13.63
CA CYS A 187 -17.90 -12.20 14.21
C CYS A 187 -19.00 -12.07 13.15
N GLY A 188 -20.27 -12.07 13.57
CA GLY A 188 -21.43 -11.92 12.68
C GLY A 188 -21.63 -10.51 12.12
N ASP A 189 -22.57 -10.36 11.19
CA ASP A 189 -22.74 -9.14 10.38
C ASP A 189 -23.02 -7.86 11.18
N GLY A 190 -23.78 -7.96 12.28
CA GLY A 190 -24.02 -6.81 13.16
C GLY A 190 -22.74 -6.24 13.77
N CYS A 191 -21.84 -7.13 14.23
CA CYS A 191 -20.52 -6.75 14.75
C CYS A 191 -19.62 -6.18 13.65
N ARG A 192 -19.58 -6.82 12.47
CA ARG A 192 -18.82 -6.34 11.30
C ARG A 192 -19.27 -4.96 10.84
N LEU A 193 -20.58 -4.72 10.79
CA LEU A 193 -21.15 -3.41 10.43
C LEU A 193 -20.81 -2.34 11.47
N GLN A 194 -20.91 -2.67 12.77
CA GLN A 194 -20.52 -1.72 13.82
C GLN A 194 -19.03 -1.36 13.70
N TRP A 195 -18.16 -2.36 13.58
CA TRP A 195 -16.73 -2.13 13.37
C TRP A 195 -16.46 -1.29 12.13
N ALA A 196 -17.13 -1.58 11.01
CA ALA A 196 -16.96 -0.83 9.77
C ALA A 196 -17.31 0.66 9.92
N ARG A 197 -18.40 0.98 10.63
CA ARG A 197 -18.79 2.36 10.95
C ARG A 197 -17.73 3.07 11.80
N GLU A 198 -17.22 2.40 12.82
CA GLU A 198 -16.20 2.96 13.71
C GLU A 198 -14.85 3.13 13.01
N ALA A 199 -14.44 2.15 12.21
CA ALA A 199 -13.22 2.21 11.41
C ALA A 199 -13.29 3.35 10.40
N PHE A 200 -14.41 3.48 9.67
CA PHE A 200 -14.63 4.57 8.73
C PHE A 200 -14.56 5.94 9.42
N SER A 201 -15.27 6.10 10.55
CA SER A 201 -15.25 7.36 11.31
C SER A 201 -13.85 7.71 11.82
N ALA A 202 -13.06 6.73 12.26
CA ALA A 202 -11.70 6.95 12.73
C ALA A 202 -10.76 7.43 11.60
N HIS A 203 -10.85 6.80 10.42
CA HIS A 203 -10.04 7.21 9.27
C HIS A 203 -10.39 8.64 8.80
N LEU A 204 -11.69 8.99 8.77
CA LEU A 204 -12.12 10.34 8.44
C LEU A 204 -11.57 11.40 9.40
N GLN A 205 -11.52 11.10 10.70
CA GLN A 205 -10.92 12.02 11.68
C GLN A 205 -9.45 12.31 11.37
N TYR A 206 -8.68 11.31 10.95
CA TYR A 206 -7.27 11.51 10.58
C TYR A 206 -7.10 12.21 9.22
N ALA A 207 -7.88 11.83 8.21
CA ALA A 207 -7.83 12.46 6.90
C ALA A 207 -8.20 13.96 6.97
N SER A 208 -9.16 14.33 7.83
CA SER A 208 -9.49 15.74 8.07
C SER A 208 -8.36 16.56 8.73
N ARG A 209 -7.39 15.89 9.36
CA ARG A 209 -6.24 16.52 10.04
C ARG A 209 -5.00 16.60 9.14
N SER A 210 -4.85 15.70 8.17
CA SER A 210 -3.83 15.83 7.13
C SER A 210 -4.20 17.01 6.24
N ARG A 211 -3.38 18.07 6.25
CA ARG A 211 -3.64 19.34 5.54
C ARG A 211 -3.77 19.22 4.01
N SER A 212 -3.57 18.03 3.44
CA SER A 212 -3.39 17.81 2.00
C SER A 212 -4.41 16.88 1.33
N SER A 213 -5.31 16.19 2.06
CA SER A 213 -6.05 15.07 1.44
C SER A 213 -7.50 14.86 1.87
N PRO A 214 -8.49 14.87 0.95
CA PRO A 214 -9.76 14.19 1.17
C PRO A 214 -9.57 12.67 1.31
N ALA A 215 -10.47 11.99 2.03
CA ALA A 215 -10.46 10.54 2.16
C ALA A 215 -11.28 9.87 1.06
N ALA A 216 -10.79 8.78 0.46
CA ALA A 216 -11.54 7.92 -0.46
C ALA A 216 -11.46 6.45 -0.03
N LEU A 217 -12.56 5.72 -0.25
CA LEU A 217 -12.63 4.28 -0.03
C LEU A 217 -12.19 3.54 -1.30
N ALA A 218 -11.18 2.66 -1.19
CA ALA A 218 -10.81 1.77 -2.30
C ALA A 218 -11.71 0.52 -2.32
N PRO A 219 -12.18 0.05 -3.49
CA PRO A 219 -12.95 -1.19 -3.55
C PRO A 219 -12.05 -2.39 -3.22
N GLY A 220 -12.43 -3.18 -2.22
CA GLY A 220 -11.75 -4.43 -1.88
C GLY A 220 -12.01 -5.51 -2.93
N SER A 221 -10.98 -6.30 -3.26
CA SER A 221 -11.09 -7.48 -4.10
C SER A 221 -11.78 -8.60 -3.31
N GLY A 222 -13.09 -8.74 -3.49
CA GLY A 222 -13.85 -9.86 -2.94
C GLY A 222 -13.49 -11.19 -3.64
N PRO A 223 -13.53 -12.33 -2.94
CA PRO A 223 -13.38 -13.63 -3.58
C PRO A 223 -14.61 -13.92 -4.45
N GLY A 224 -14.37 -14.18 -5.74
CA GLY A 224 -15.37 -14.71 -6.67
C GLY A 224 -15.54 -16.22 -6.54
#